data_AF-A0A536TS88-F1
#
_entry.id   AF-A0A536TS88-F1
#
_cell.length_a   1.000
_cell.length_b   1.000
_cell.length_c   1.000
_cell.angle_alpha   90.00
_cell.angle_beta   90.00
_cell.angle_gamma   90.00
#
_symmetry.space_group_name_H-M   'P 1'
#
loop_
_entity.id
_entity.type
_entity.pdbx_description
1 polymer ?
#
loop_
_entity_poly.entity_id
_entity_poly.type
_entity_poly.pdbx_seq_one_letter_code
_entity_poly.pdbx_strand_id
1 'polypeptide(L)'
;MDLFSHGDAAAGDAGTDRQRHLRLPRVARRVHRDVLCRRARRDDAPAPDVQRHDGRQLSDLVDHRALAADPVDRLHAGRRALPQGRRARDGRPVTIAFAAVKRKRNERADSAPSLTIAGSVATIRFERPREHNRIDPDDIPVLRAHLERVAAAASVRVVVFTGAGGKTFSSGFTIDAILDRLDRSFEDLLDAVERVPLPTIAVLNGGVYGGATDLALACDLRIGVAGTRMFMPAARFGLHYYPGGLRRYVAAVGLAQAKRVFLTGQTLRATEMLRIGFLTELVARRRLETEYEPRWGQPSLGGGLLR
;
A
#
# COMPACT_ATOMS: atom_id res chain seq x y z
N MET A 1 -75.02 -16.77 -18.64
CA MET A 1 -74.06 -17.80 -19.07
C MET A 1 -72.69 -17.15 -19.11
N ASP A 2 -71.75 -17.30 -18.20
CA ASP A 2 -71.56 -17.96 -16.90
C ASP A 2 -70.31 -17.26 -16.31
N LEU A 3 -70.41 -16.57 -15.16
CA LEU A 3 -70.20 -17.04 -13.78
C LEU A 3 -68.74 -16.97 -13.28
N PHE A 4 -68.59 -16.32 -12.11
CA PHE A 4 -67.44 -16.13 -11.20
C PHE A 4 -66.43 -15.01 -11.59
N SER A 5 -66.41 -13.78 -11.05
CA SER A 5 -66.70 -13.15 -9.75
C SER A 5 -65.53 -13.06 -8.75
N HIS A 6 -65.18 -11.80 -8.42
CA HIS A 6 -64.50 -11.24 -7.22
C HIS A 6 -62.96 -11.19 -7.16
N GLY A 7 -62.44 -10.00 -6.78
CA GLY A 7 -61.12 -9.84 -6.14
C GLY A 7 -60.47 -8.47 -6.30
N ASP A 8 -60.66 -7.61 -5.30
CA ASP A 8 -60.14 -6.24 -5.12
C ASP A 8 -58.60 -6.05 -5.03
N ALA A 9 -58.23 -4.77 -5.13
CA ALA A 9 -57.18 -4.05 -4.38
C ALA A 9 -55.71 -4.05 -4.83
N ALA A 10 -55.32 -2.86 -5.32
CA ALA A 10 -54.27 -1.96 -4.80
C ALA A 10 -52.81 -2.41 -4.56
N ALA A 11 -51.94 -1.52 -5.07
CA ALA A 11 -50.68 -1.04 -4.49
C ALA A 11 -49.40 -1.90 -4.58
N GLY A 12 -48.42 -1.32 -5.29
CA GLY A 12 -47.02 -1.17 -4.85
C GLY A 12 -46.12 -2.39 -4.92
N ASP A 13 -45.12 -2.35 -5.79
CA ASP A 13 -43.85 -3.03 -5.50
C ASP A 13 -42.66 -2.21 -6.00
N ALA A 14 -42.01 -1.57 -5.03
CA ALA A 14 -40.67 -1.01 -5.15
C ALA A 14 -39.69 -2.19 -5.09
N GLY A 15 -39.13 -2.55 -6.24
CA GLY A 15 -38.15 -3.61 -6.37
C GLY A 15 -37.00 -3.47 -5.37
N THR A 16 -36.96 -4.39 -4.42
CA THR A 16 -35.94 -4.50 -3.38
C THR A 16 -34.66 -5.12 -3.95
N ASP A 17 -33.62 -4.29 -3.99
CA ASP A 17 -32.23 -4.69 -4.25
C ASP A 17 -31.76 -5.67 -3.16
N ARG A 18 -31.51 -6.92 -3.57
CA ARG A 18 -31.00 -7.99 -2.71
C ARG A 18 -29.55 -7.70 -2.31
N GLN A 19 -29.39 -6.97 -1.21
CA GLN A 19 -28.13 -6.86 -0.47
C GLN A 19 -27.63 -8.26 -0.04
N ARG A 20 -26.64 -8.79 -0.77
CA ARG A 20 -25.82 -9.91 -0.32
C ARG A 20 -24.82 -9.39 0.72
N HIS A 21 -25.27 -9.29 1.97
CA HIS A 21 -24.41 -9.06 3.12
C HIS A 21 -23.39 -10.19 3.24
N LEU A 22 -22.10 -9.86 3.09
CA LEU A 22 -21.00 -10.78 3.37
C LEU A 22 -21.03 -11.09 4.88
N ARG A 23 -21.62 -12.21 5.28
CA ARG A 23 -21.53 -12.69 6.68
C ARG A 23 -20.07 -13.12 6.94
N LEU A 24 -19.31 -12.20 7.54
CA LEU A 24 -17.90 -12.34 7.95
C LEU A 24 -17.51 -13.54 8.85
N PRO A 25 -18.40 -14.25 9.60
CA PRO A 25 -17.94 -15.34 10.49
C PRO A 25 -17.29 -16.52 9.77
N ARG A 26 -17.69 -16.81 8.52
CA ARG A 26 -17.14 -17.93 7.73
C ARG A 26 -15.85 -17.56 6.99
N VAL A 27 -15.72 -16.31 6.54
CA VAL A 27 -14.52 -15.81 5.85
C VAL A 27 -13.38 -15.61 6.86
N ALA A 28 -13.64 -15.07 8.05
CA ALA A 28 -12.61 -14.85 9.07
C ALA A 28 -11.95 -16.16 9.54
N ARG A 29 -12.73 -17.24 9.77
CA ARG A 29 -12.18 -18.56 10.14
C ARG A 29 -11.37 -19.20 9.02
N ARG A 30 -11.79 -19.04 7.76
CA ARG A 30 -11.06 -19.56 6.59
C ARG A 30 -9.76 -18.78 6.35
N VAL A 31 -9.81 -17.45 6.47
CA VAL A 31 -8.64 -16.57 6.37
C VAL A 31 -7.66 -16.83 7.52
N HIS A 32 -8.13 -17.01 8.76
CA HIS A 32 -7.25 -17.33 9.89
C HIS A 32 -6.52 -18.67 9.67
N ARG A 33 -7.23 -19.72 9.23
CA ARG A 33 -6.63 -21.01 8.89
C ARG A 33 -5.68 -20.92 7.70
N ASP A 34 -6.05 -20.20 6.64
CA ASP A 34 -5.23 -20.05 5.44
C ASP A 34 -3.97 -19.20 5.69
N VAL A 35 -4.04 -18.18 6.55
CA VAL A 35 -2.90 -17.37 6.99
C VAL A 35 -1.94 -18.21 7.83
N LEU A 36 -2.45 -18.97 8.81
CA LEU A 36 -1.64 -19.89 9.61
C LEU A 36 -1.01 -21.01 8.76
N CYS A 37 -1.77 -21.60 7.83
CA CYS A 37 -1.25 -22.63 6.91
C CYS A 37 -0.24 -22.08 5.90
N ARG A 38 -0.38 -20.83 5.43
CA ARG A 38 0.63 -20.19 4.57
C ARG A 38 1.90 -19.88 5.34
N ARG A 39 1.82 -19.55 6.63
CA ARG A 39 2.99 -19.36 7.50
C ARG A 39 3.75 -20.66 7.73
N ALA A 40 3.05 -21.72 8.13
CA ALA A 40 3.67 -23.05 8.30
C ALA A 40 4.37 -23.53 7.01
N ARG A 41 3.75 -23.34 5.84
CA ARG A 41 4.36 -23.70 4.54
C ARG A 41 5.52 -22.79 4.10
N ARG A 42 5.68 -21.59 4.69
CA ARG A 42 6.79 -20.67 4.40
C ARG A 42 8.01 -20.97 5.26
N ASP A 43 7.82 -21.43 6.50
CA ASP A 43 8.90 -21.88 7.37
C ASP A 43 9.55 -23.18 6.84
N ASP A 44 8.78 -24.01 6.11
CA ASP A 44 9.23 -25.27 5.52
C ASP A 44 9.83 -25.17 4.10
N ALA A 45 9.80 -24.00 3.46
CA ALA A 45 10.28 -23.85 2.07
C ALA A 45 11.74 -23.36 2.04
N PRO A 46 12.73 -24.21 1.71
CA PRO A 46 14.09 -23.73 1.47
C PRO A 46 14.07 -22.72 0.32
N ALA A 47 14.80 -21.61 0.49
CA ALA A 47 15.04 -20.70 -0.61
C ALA A 47 15.69 -21.49 -1.75
N PRO A 48 15.23 -21.38 -3.00
CA PRO A 48 15.99 -21.95 -4.11
C PRO A 48 17.36 -21.29 -4.11
N ASP A 49 18.41 -22.12 -4.03
CA ASP A 49 19.80 -21.68 -4.03
C ASP A 49 20.11 -21.08 -5.41
N VAL A 50 20.02 -19.76 -5.54
CA VAL A 50 20.32 -19.04 -6.78
C VAL A 50 21.84 -19.00 -7.06
N GLN A 51 22.67 -19.56 -6.18
CA GLN A 51 24.14 -19.47 -6.30
C GLN A 51 24.84 -20.72 -6.82
N ARG A 52 24.16 -21.76 -7.31
CA ARG A 52 24.86 -22.93 -7.87
C ARG A 52 24.21 -23.48 -9.14
N HIS A 53 24.52 -22.86 -10.27
CA HIS A 53 24.75 -23.61 -11.49
C HIS A 53 25.83 -22.93 -12.34
N ASP A 54 26.87 -23.71 -12.65
CA ASP A 54 27.91 -23.47 -13.65
C ASP A 54 28.93 -22.35 -13.38
N GLY A 55 29.77 -22.56 -12.37
CA GLY A 55 31.23 -22.40 -12.48
C GLY A 55 31.83 -21.07 -13.00
N ARG A 56 31.10 -19.96 -13.02
CA ARG A 56 31.62 -18.64 -13.41
C ARG A 56 31.40 -17.64 -12.28
N GLN A 57 32.49 -17.08 -11.76
CA GLN A 57 32.48 -15.99 -10.80
C GLN A 57 31.84 -14.74 -11.42
N LEU A 58 30.91 -14.11 -10.69
CA LEU A 58 30.24 -12.87 -11.09
C LEU A 58 31.09 -11.60 -10.85
N SER A 59 32.40 -11.76 -10.58
CA SER A 59 33.31 -10.67 -10.23
C SER A 59 33.96 -9.96 -11.42
N ASP A 60 33.77 -10.46 -12.65
CA ASP A 60 34.61 -10.03 -13.78
C ASP A 60 33.86 -9.22 -14.85
N LEU A 61 32.63 -8.78 -14.57
CA LEU A 61 31.88 -7.94 -15.49
C LEU A 61 31.23 -6.76 -14.75
N VAL A 62 31.87 -5.61 -14.93
CA VAL A 62 31.38 -4.23 -15.00
C VAL A 62 32.20 -3.31 -14.09
N ASP A 63 33.16 -2.65 -14.73
CA ASP A 63 33.90 -1.52 -14.17
C ASP A 63 32.98 -0.30 -14.12
N HIS A 64 32.52 0.07 -12.92
CA HIS A 64 31.57 1.16 -12.71
C HIS A 64 32.21 2.57 -12.66
N ARG A 65 33.47 2.74 -13.09
CA ARG A 65 34.21 4.01 -12.93
C ARG A 65 34.42 4.86 -14.17
N ALA A 66 33.83 4.53 -15.31
CA ALA A 66 33.93 5.41 -16.49
C ALA A 66 32.59 5.51 -17.20
N LEU A 67 31.79 6.54 -16.87
CA LEU A 67 30.84 7.27 -17.71
C LEU A 67 30.06 8.27 -16.84
N ALA A 68 30.78 9.24 -16.29
CA ALA A 68 30.18 10.48 -15.79
C ALA A 68 30.06 11.45 -16.97
N ALA A 69 28.89 11.48 -17.61
CA ALA A 69 28.47 12.57 -18.47
C ALA A 69 26.93 12.64 -18.48
N ASP A 70 26.44 13.60 -17.70
CA ASP A 70 25.12 14.19 -17.56
C ASP A 70 24.01 13.88 -18.60
N PRO A 71 22.85 13.35 -18.17
CA PRO A 71 21.61 13.50 -18.92
C PRO A 71 20.46 14.03 -18.04
N VAL A 72 20.60 15.23 -17.45
CA VAL A 72 19.47 15.95 -16.81
C VAL A 72 18.98 17.16 -17.63
N ASP A 73 19.64 17.54 -18.72
CA ASP A 73 19.36 18.82 -19.41
C ASP A 73 18.53 18.79 -20.71
N ARG A 74 17.76 17.72 -20.98
CA ARG A 74 16.92 17.65 -22.21
C ARG A 74 15.40 17.67 -22.04
N LEU A 75 14.88 18.15 -20.91
CA LEU A 75 13.43 18.38 -20.73
C LEU A 75 12.98 19.86 -20.76
N HIS A 76 13.81 20.78 -21.25
CA HIS A 76 13.45 22.19 -21.46
C HIS A 76 13.56 22.69 -22.91
N ALA A 77 13.22 21.86 -23.89
CA ALA A 77 12.98 22.30 -25.27
C ALA A 77 11.62 21.78 -25.76
N GLY A 78 10.55 22.49 -25.36
CA GLY A 78 9.18 22.09 -25.71
C GLY A 78 8.15 23.19 -25.45
N ARG A 79 8.45 24.45 -25.79
CA ARG A 79 7.42 25.49 -25.89
C ARG A 79 6.56 25.20 -27.13
N ARG A 80 5.49 24.41 -26.96
CA ARG A 80 4.33 24.49 -27.86
C ARG A 80 3.50 25.69 -27.46
N ALA A 81 3.27 26.60 -28.41
CA ALA A 81 2.40 27.75 -28.26
C ALA A 81 0.99 27.33 -27.83
N LEU A 82 0.46 28.00 -26.80
CA LEU A 82 -0.95 27.91 -26.42
C LEU A 82 -1.80 28.73 -27.41
N PRO A 83 -3.02 28.29 -27.76
CA PRO A 83 -3.91 29.11 -28.58
C PRO A 83 -4.38 30.35 -27.81
N GLN A 84 -4.35 31.49 -28.49
CA GLN A 84 -4.80 32.78 -27.98
C GLN A 84 -6.27 32.72 -27.56
N GLY A 85 -6.56 33.28 -26.38
CA GLY A 85 -7.90 33.31 -25.78
C GLY A 85 -8.94 34.04 -26.62
N ARG A 86 -10.20 33.59 -26.51
CA ARG A 86 -11.35 34.31 -27.05
C ARG A 86 -11.55 35.62 -26.27
N ARG A 87 -11.66 36.74 -27.00
CA ARG A 87 -11.98 38.06 -26.45
C ARG A 87 -13.51 38.27 -26.42
N ALA A 88 -14.01 38.89 -25.36
CA ALA A 88 -15.33 39.56 -25.38
C ALA A 88 -15.24 40.83 -26.26
N ARG A 89 -16.37 41.29 -26.82
CA ARG A 89 -16.46 42.26 -27.92
C ARG A 89 -16.17 43.72 -27.53
N ASP A 90 -15.70 43.97 -26.30
CA ASP A 90 -15.68 45.28 -25.64
C ASP A 90 -14.43 45.51 -24.77
N GLY A 91 -13.36 44.74 -24.97
CA GLY A 91 -12.00 45.14 -24.58
C GLY A 91 -11.68 45.18 -23.08
N ARG A 92 -12.58 44.71 -22.20
CA ARG A 92 -12.29 44.57 -20.75
C ARG A 92 -11.89 43.14 -20.39
N PRO A 93 -10.88 42.94 -19.53
CA PRO A 93 -10.51 41.60 -19.05
C PRO A 93 -11.60 41.02 -18.16
N VAL A 94 -11.95 39.75 -18.39
CA VAL A 94 -12.90 38.99 -17.55
C VAL A 94 -12.12 38.38 -16.38
N THR A 95 -12.30 38.92 -15.18
CA THR A 95 -11.72 38.38 -13.95
C THR A 95 -12.70 37.40 -13.31
N ILE A 96 -12.40 36.10 -13.35
CA ILE A 96 -13.15 35.10 -12.57
C ILE A 96 -12.50 35.01 -11.19
N ALA A 97 -13.14 35.65 -10.20
CA ALA A 97 -12.72 35.54 -8.80
C ALA A 97 -13.12 34.17 -8.23
N PHE A 98 -12.16 33.28 -8.03
CA PHE A 98 -12.36 32.11 -7.18
C PHE A 98 -12.11 32.49 -5.72
N ALA A 99 -13.18 32.58 -4.94
CA ALA A 99 -13.09 32.75 -3.50
C ALA A 99 -12.40 31.52 -2.89
N ALA A 100 -11.18 31.71 -2.37
CA ALA A 100 -10.43 30.67 -1.68
C ALA A 100 -11.08 30.39 -0.31
N VAL A 101 -11.84 29.29 -0.21
CA VAL A 101 -12.26 28.75 1.08
C VAL A 101 -11.00 28.19 1.77
N LYS A 102 -10.40 28.95 2.68
CA LYS A 102 -9.34 28.48 3.58
C LYS A 102 -9.94 27.45 4.55
N ARG A 103 -9.87 26.16 4.20
CA ARG A 103 -10.00 25.09 5.19
C ARG A 103 -8.78 25.11 6.10
N LYS A 104 -8.96 25.45 7.38
CA LYS A 104 -7.95 25.26 8.43
C LYS A 104 -7.60 23.77 8.49
N ARG A 105 -6.47 23.38 7.90
CA ARG A 105 -5.91 22.04 8.02
C ARG A 105 -5.07 22.03 9.28
N ASN A 106 -5.49 21.26 10.28
CA ASN A 106 -4.74 21.04 11.51
C ASN A 106 -3.56 20.12 11.17
N GLU A 107 -2.44 20.70 10.71
CA GLU A 107 -1.29 19.95 10.20
C GLU A 107 -0.37 19.56 11.36
N ARG A 108 -0.35 18.26 11.71
CA ARG A 108 0.70 17.72 12.57
C ARG A 108 2.04 17.84 11.84
N ALA A 109 3.09 18.17 12.58
CA ALA A 109 4.45 18.15 12.08
C ALA A 109 4.85 16.72 11.67
N ASP A 110 5.72 16.61 10.67
CA ASP A 110 6.30 15.33 10.27
C ASP A 110 7.09 14.73 11.45
N SER A 111 6.98 13.42 11.68
CA SER A 111 7.70 12.74 12.76
C SER A 111 8.09 11.30 12.39
N ALA A 112 8.88 10.66 13.25
CA ALA A 112 9.13 9.23 13.18
C ALA A 112 7.82 8.42 13.23
N PRO A 113 7.81 7.17 12.72
CA PRO A 113 6.64 6.31 12.78
C PRO A 113 6.12 6.09 14.20
N SER A 114 4.80 6.16 14.36
CA SER A 114 4.12 6.01 15.65
C SER A 114 3.50 4.62 15.81
N LEU A 115 3.33 4.19 17.06
CA LEU A 115 2.58 2.98 17.43
C LEU A 115 1.43 3.36 18.37
N THR A 116 0.22 2.94 18.01
CA THR A 116 -0.98 3.05 18.87
C THR A 116 -1.57 1.66 19.07
N ILE A 117 -1.89 1.29 20.32
CA ILE A 117 -2.58 0.03 20.63
C ILE A 117 -3.96 0.36 21.19
N ALA A 118 -5.00 -0.09 20.50
CA ALA A 118 -6.39 0.04 20.96
C ALA A 118 -7.05 -1.35 20.98
N GLY A 119 -7.37 -1.83 22.19
CA GLY A 119 -7.87 -3.19 22.39
C GLY A 119 -6.87 -4.22 21.86
N SER A 120 -7.29 -5.02 20.88
CA SER A 120 -6.48 -6.08 20.27
C SER A 120 -5.75 -5.68 18.99
N VAL A 121 -5.82 -4.40 18.60
CA VAL A 121 -5.22 -3.91 17.34
C VAL A 121 -4.06 -2.98 17.66
N ALA A 122 -2.89 -3.30 17.12
CA ALA A 122 -1.74 -2.41 17.10
C ALA A 122 -1.65 -1.73 15.73
N THR A 123 -1.56 -0.41 15.69
CA THR A 123 -1.43 0.38 14.46
C THR A 123 -0.07 1.06 14.44
N ILE A 124 0.75 0.71 13.46
CA ILE A 124 1.98 1.40 13.11
C ILE A 124 1.66 2.39 11.99
N ARG A 125 1.87 3.69 12.25
CA ARG A 125 1.56 4.75 11.30
C ARG A 125 2.82 5.49 10.88
N PHE A 126 3.01 5.69 9.58
CA PHE A 126 4.06 6.56 9.04
C PHE A 126 3.61 8.02 9.13
N GLU A 127 4.40 8.89 9.77
CA GLU A 127 3.95 10.22 10.18
C GLU A 127 4.63 11.37 9.40
N ARG A 128 5.07 11.14 8.15
CA ARG A 128 5.67 12.18 7.28
C ARG A 128 4.81 12.50 6.05
N PRO A 129 3.54 12.94 6.20
CA PRO A 129 2.62 13.06 5.07
C PRO A 129 3.07 14.05 3.99
N ARG A 130 3.91 15.05 4.34
CA ARG A 130 4.44 16.02 3.36
C ARG A 130 5.48 15.41 2.44
N GLU A 131 6.20 14.41 2.95
CA GLU A 131 7.28 13.71 2.27
C GLU A 131 6.85 12.31 1.83
N HIS A 132 5.56 12.17 1.52
CA HIS A 132 4.99 10.91 1.06
C HIS A 132 5.16 9.74 2.03
N ASN A 133 5.23 10.03 3.33
CA ASN A 133 5.46 9.05 4.39
C ASN A 133 6.74 8.22 4.14
N ARG A 134 7.82 8.89 3.71
CA ARG A 134 9.14 8.26 3.54
C ARG A 134 9.65 7.65 4.84
N ILE A 135 10.45 6.60 4.69
CA ILE A 135 11.14 5.91 5.77
C ILE A 135 12.61 6.30 5.67
N ASP A 136 13.12 6.99 6.68
CA ASP A 136 14.52 7.39 6.81
C ASP A 136 15.30 6.34 7.61
N PRO A 137 16.64 6.30 7.53
CA PRO A 137 17.47 5.33 8.27
C PRO A 137 17.16 5.26 9.77
N ASP A 138 16.93 6.42 10.39
CA ASP A 138 16.63 6.54 11.83
C ASP A 138 15.27 5.95 12.22
N ASP A 139 14.38 5.72 11.24
CA ASP A 139 13.09 5.08 11.50
C ASP A 139 13.21 3.56 11.65
N ILE A 140 14.25 2.95 11.10
CA ILE A 140 14.44 1.50 11.14
C ILE A 140 14.49 0.98 12.60
N PRO A 141 15.34 1.52 13.49
CA PRO A 141 15.33 1.08 14.89
C PRO A 141 13.99 1.37 15.59
N VAL A 142 13.31 2.48 15.25
CA VAL A 142 11.99 2.81 15.81
C VAL A 142 10.94 1.78 15.41
N LEU A 143 10.88 1.41 14.13
CA LEU A 143 9.95 0.40 13.62
C LEU A 143 10.25 -0.98 14.21
N ARG A 144 11.53 -1.35 14.35
CA ARG A 144 11.93 -2.61 15.01
C ARG A 144 11.45 -2.67 16.46
N ALA A 145 11.65 -1.59 17.23
CA ALA A 145 11.16 -1.51 18.60
C ALA A 145 9.62 -1.62 18.68
N HIS A 146 8.90 -1.04 17.72
CA HIS A 146 7.45 -1.21 17.63
C HIS A 146 7.06 -2.66 17.37
N LEU A 147 7.75 -3.36 16.46
CA LEU A 147 7.53 -4.78 16.16
C LEU A 147 7.76 -5.67 17.39
N GLU A 148 8.84 -5.44 18.12
CA GLU A 148 9.15 -6.17 19.36
C GLU A 148 8.08 -5.93 20.43
N ARG A 149 7.67 -4.66 20.61
CA ARG A 149 6.64 -4.29 21.57
C ARG A 149 5.29 -4.93 21.25
N VAL A 150 4.88 -5.00 19.99
CA VAL A 150 3.60 -5.64 19.61
C VAL A 150 3.68 -7.16 19.72
N ALA A 151 4.83 -7.77 19.41
CA ALA A 151 5.02 -9.21 19.56
C ALA A 151 4.97 -9.66 21.04
N ALA A 152 5.46 -8.83 21.97
CA ALA A 152 5.40 -9.10 23.40
C ALA A 152 4.04 -8.78 24.05
N ALA A 153 3.17 -8.02 23.38
CA ALA A 153 1.91 -7.58 23.94
C ALA A 153 0.83 -8.66 23.83
N ALA A 154 0.57 -9.39 24.92
CA ALA A 154 -0.41 -10.48 24.98
C ALA A 154 -1.86 -10.06 24.64
N SER A 155 -2.19 -8.77 24.69
CA SER A 155 -3.49 -8.23 24.28
C SER A 155 -3.63 -8.05 22.77
N VAL A 156 -2.52 -7.90 22.05
CA VAL A 156 -2.54 -7.64 20.60
C VAL A 156 -2.80 -8.95 19.85
N ARG A 157 -3.62 -8.84 18.81
CA ARG A 157 -4.00 -9.96 17.92
C ARG A 157 -3.74 -9.66 16.46
N VAL A 158 -3.66 -8.39 16.07
CA VAL A 158 -3.42 -7.95 14.69
C VAL A 158 -2.56 -6.69 14.70
N VAL A 159 -1.63 -6.60 13.74
CA VAL A 159 -0.84 -5.40 13.47
C VAL A 159 -1.31 -4.78 12.15
N VAL A 160 -1.55 -3.47 12.16
CA VAL A 160 -1.96 -2.68 11.00
C VAL A 160 -0.86 -1.68 10.68
N PHE A 161 -0.46 -1.63 9.41
CA PHE A 161 0.41 -0.58 8.88
C PHE A 161 -0.43 0.39 8.05
N THR A 162 -0.25 1.69 8.24
CA THR A 162 -0.91 2.73 7.43
C THR A 162 -0.08 4.02 7.37
N GLY A 163 -0.40 4.91 6.44
CA GLY A 163 0.22 6.24 6.34
C GLY A 163 -0.61 7.33 7.02
N ALA A 164 0.03 8.38 7.53
CA ALA A 164 -0.67 9.59 7.93
C ALA A 164 -1.22 10.33 6.70
N GLY A 165 -2.35 11.01 6.90
CA GLY A 165 -3.07 11.69 5.82
C GLY A 165 -3.83 10.71 4.91
N GLY A 166 -4.02 11.08 3.64
CA GLY A 166 -4.74 10.26 2.66
C GLY A 166 -4.12 10.24 1.26
N LYS A 167 -2.95 10.87 1.07
CA LYS A 167 -2.28 10.96 -0.23
C LYS A 167 -1.46 9.70 -0.53
N THR A 168 -0.73 9.21 0.48
CA THR A 168 0.21 8.10 0.36
C THR A 168 0.18 7.22 1.60
N PHE A 169 0.29 5.92 1.38
CA PHE A 169 0.67 4.98 2.41
C PHE A 169 2.13 5.23 2.81
N SER A 170 3.06 5.05 1.87
CA SER A 170 4.48 5.37 2.01
C SER A 170 5.18 5.36 0.64
N SER A 171 6.22 6.17 0.48
CA SER A 171 7.16 6.14 -0.65
C SER A 171 8.33 5.18 -0.44
N GLY A 172 8.42 4.52 0.70
CA GLY A 172 9.49 3.58 1.04
C GLY A 172 10.74 4.25 1.58
N PHE A 173 11.84 3.50 1.56
CA PHE A 173 13.14 3.94 2.05
C PHE A 173 13.70 5.07 1.20
N THR A 174 14.28 6.08 1.85
CA THR A 174 14.81 7.26 1.18
C THR A 174 15.93 6.92 0.18
N ILE A 175 15.91 7.55 -0.98
CA ILE A 175 16.89 7.30 -2.06
C ILE A 175 18.28 7.79 -1.64
N ASP A 176 18.37 8.90 -0.91
CA ASP A 176 19.66 9.47 -0.49
C ASP A 176 20.45 8.47 0.36
N ALA A 177 19.77 7.73 1.25
CA ALA A 177 20.40 6.68 2.05
C ALA A 177 20.85 5.48 1.20
N ILE A 178 20.09 5.14 0.15
CA ILE A 178 20.44 4.06 -0.77
C ILE A 178 21.71 4.41 -1.56
N LEU A 179 21.84 5.67 -1.98
CA LEU A 179 22.99 6.15 -2.74
C LEU A 179 24.24 6.34 -1.87
N ASP A 180 24.07 6.74 -0.61
CA ASP A 180 25.16 6.91 0.35
C ASP A 180 25.75 5.56 0.80
N ARG A 181 24.88 4.62 1.21
CA ARG A 181 25.31 3.28 1.63
C ARG A 181 24.23 2.24 1.38
N LEU A 182 24.49 1.36 0.42
CA LEU A 182 23.70 0.13 0.27
C LEU A 182 23.98 -0.80 1.46
N ASP A 183 23.01 -0.88 2.37
CA ASP A 183 23.02 -1.88 3.44
C ASP A 183 21.73 -2.70 3.46
N ARG A 184 21.72 -3.72 4.34
CA ARG A 184 20.60 -4.64 4.49
C ARG A 184 19.55 -4.15 5.49
N SER A 185 19.71 -2.98 6.10
CA SER A 185 18.89 -2.55 7.23
C SER A 185 17.39 -2.51 6.90
N PHE A 186 17.05 -2.02 5.71
CA PHE A 186 15.66 -2.00 5.24
C PHE A 186 15.15 -3.40 4.90
N GLU A 187 15.95 -4.24 4.24
CA GLU A 187 15.60 -5.65 3.98
C GLU A 187 15.36 -6.42 5.29
N ASP A 188 16.24 -6.27 6.27
CA ASP A 188 16.17 -6.92 7.58
C ASP A 188 14.96 -6.42 8.42
N LEU A 189 14.54 -5.17 8.21
CA LEU A 189 13.29 -4.66 8.77
C LEU A 189 12.08 -5.36 8.14
N LEU A 190 12.05 -5.50 6.81
CA LEU A 190 10.94 -6.15 6.12
C LEU A 190 10.86 -7.65 6.41
N ASP A 191 12.01 -8.31 6.56
CA ASP A 191 12.07 -9.68 7.06
C ASP A 191 11.55 -9.80 8.49
N ALA A 192 11.81 -8.80 9.35
CA ALA A 192 11.23 -8.75 10.69
C ALA A 192 9.70 -8.57 10.63
N VAL A 193 9.18 -7.71 9.75
CA VAL A 193 7.72 -7.56 9.52
C VAL A 193 7.10 -8.88 9.08
N GLU A 194 7.72 -9.57 8.12
CA GLU A 194 7.25 -10.87 7.60
C GLU A 194 7.24 -11.96 8.69
N ARG A 195 8.16 -11.90 9.67
CA ARG A 195 8.29 -12.87 10.77
C ARG A 195 7.48 -12.54 12.02
N VAL A 196 6.73 -11.43 12.05
CA VAL A 196 5.90 -11.08 13.22
C VAL A 196 4.92 -12.24 13.53
N PRO A 197 4.86 -12.74 14.78
CA PRO A 197 4.03 -13.90 15.13
C PRO A 197 2.52 -13.61 15.11
N LEU A 198 2.13 -12.38 14.80
CA LEU A 198 0.75 -11.89 14.71
C LEU A 198 0.37 -11.62 13.25
N PRO A 199 -0.89 -11.82 12.84
CA PRO A 199 -1.39 -11.36 11.55
C PRO A 199 -1.11 -9.86 11.31
N THR A 200 -0.64 -9.55 10.10
CA THR A 200 -0.27 -8.20 9.66
C THR A 200 -1.12 -7.74 8.47
N ILE A 201 -1.55 -6.48 8.51
CA ILE A 201 -2.38 -5.89 7.45
C ILE A 201 -1.76 -4.57 7.02
N ALA A 202 -1.38 -4.47 5.74
CA ALA A 202 -1.04 -3.20 5.13
C ALA A 202 -2.31 -2.53 4.60
N VAL A 203 -2.66 -1.38 5.16
CA VAL A 203 -3.81 -0.60 4.72
C VAL A 203 -3.33 0.59 3.92
N LEU A 204 -3.44 0.44 2.60
CA LEU A 204 -2.92 1.40 1.63
C LEU A 204 -3.94 2.51 1.43
N ASN A 205 -3.99 3.42 2.40
CA ASN A 205 -4.84 4.62 2.46
C ASN A 205 -4.45 5.70 1.44
N GLY A 206 -3.51 5.42 0.56
CA GLY A 206 -3.05 6.27 -0.54
C GLY A 206 -2.03 5.52 -1.40
N GLY A 207 -1.30 6.22 -2.26
CA GLY A 207 -0.25 5.60 -3.09
C GLY A 207 0.85 4.88 -2.31
N VAL A 208 1.42 3.83 -2.90
CA VAL A 208 2.49 2.99 -2.33
C VAL A 208 3.63 2.87 -3.33
N TYR A 209 4.84 3.28 -2.98
CA TYR A 209 5.93 3.39 -3.96
C TYR A 209 7.23 2.78 -3.46
N GLY A 210 8.10 2.38 -4.39
CA GLY A 210 9.46 1.93 -4.07
C GLY A 210 9.48 0.86 -2.98
N GLY A 211 10.36 1.00 -2.00
CA GLY A 211 10.49 0.03 -0.90
C GLY A 211 9.19 -0.24 -0.11
N ALA A 212 8.23 0.71 -0.09
CA ALA A 212 6.97 0.50 0.61
C ALA A 212 6.06 -0.52 -0.06
N THR A 213 6.25 -0.82 -1.35
CA THR A 213 5.52 -1.92 -1.99
C THR A 213 5.95 -3.26 -1.41
N ASP A 214 7.24 -3.43 -1.09
CA ASP A 214 7.73 -4.65 -0.45
C ASP A 214 7.32 -4.73 1.01
N LEU A 215 7.30 -3.61 1.73
CA LEU A 215 6.69 -3.56 3.07
C LEU A 215 5.23 -4.07 3.06
N ALA A 216 4.44 -3.64 2.06
CA ALA A 216 3.08 -4.11 1.90
C ALA A 216 3.04 -5.63 1.61
N LEU A 217 3.99 -6.15 0.83
CA LEU A 217 4.11 -7.58 0.50
C LEU A 217 4.63 -8.43 1.66
N ALA A 218 5.41 -7.84 2.58
CA ALA A 218 5.83 -8.48 3.82
C ALA A 218 4.65 -8.70 4.77
N CYS A 219 3.58 -7.91 4.64
CA CYS A 219 2.35 -8.13 5.39
C CYS A 219 1.55 -9.35 4.86
N ASP A 220 0.68 -9.94 5.69
CA ASP A 220 -0.17 -11.06 5.28
C ASP A 220 -1.27 -10.59 4.30
N LEU A 221 -1.95 -9.49 4.65
CA LEU A 221 -3.06 -8.92 3.88
C LEU A 221 -2.77 -7.48 3.43
N ARG A 222 -3.35 -7.09 2.30
CA ARG A 222 -3.20 -5.75 1.70
C ARG A 222 -4.55 -5.21 1.27
N ILE A 223 -5.01 -4.17 1.96
CA ILE A 223 -6.28 -3.51 1.67
C ILE A 223 -5.96 -2.17 1.01
N GLY A 224 -6.37 -1.98 -0.24
CA GLY A 224 -6.19 -0.71 -0.95
C GLY A 224 -7.49 0.09 -1.03
N VAL A 225 -7.38 1.42 -1.10
CA VAL A 225 -8.52 2.27 -1.45
C VAL A 225 -8.59 2.55 -2.94
N ALA A 226 -9.80 2.82 -3.44
CA ALA A 226 -9.99 3.34 -4.78
C ALA A 226 -9.14 4.60 -5.00
N GLY A 227 -8.37 4.63 -6.08
CA GLY A 227 -7.42 5.70 -6.40
C GLY A 227 -5.98 5.46 -5.95
N THR A 228 -5.71 4.44 -5.13
CA THR A 228 -4.34 4.02 -4.82
C THR A 228 -3.57 3.64 -6.09
N ARG A 229 -2.30 4.03 -6.13
CA ARG A 229 -1.37 3.76 -7.22
C ARG A 229 -0.10 3.14 -6.66
N MET A 230 0.53 2.25 -7.43
CA MET A 230 1.86 1.74 -7.13
C MET A 230 2.81 1.89 -8.31
N PHE A 231 4.11 2.01 -8.01
CA PHE A 231 5.18 1.74 -8.97
C PHE A 231 6.44 1.33 -8.21
N MET A 232 7.29 0.54 -8.88
CA MET A 232 8.59 0.10 -8.39
C MET A 232 9.68 0.69 -9.30
N PRO A 233 10.40 1.74 -8.87
CA PRO A 233 11.32 2.48 -9.74
C PRO A 233 12.77 1.97 -9.69
N ALA A 234 13.09 0.87 -8.98
CA ALA A 234 14.49 0.43 -8.79
C ALA A 234 15.31 0.38 -10.10
N ALA A 235 14.74 -0.23 -11.16
CA ALA A 235 15.40 -0.28 -12.47
C ALA A 235 15.59 1.10 -13.11
N ARG A 236 14.73 2.09 -12.83
CA ARG A 236 14.88 3.47 -13.32
C ARG A 236 16.06 4.20 -12.66
N PHE A 237 16.44 3.76 -11.47
CA PHE A 237 17.59 4.29 -10.75
C PHE A 237 18.86 3.45 -10.96
N GLY A 238 18.83 2.45 -11.86
CA GLY A 238 19.96 1.54 -12.07
C GLY A 238 20.23 0.63 -10.87
N LEU A 239 19.25 0.45 -9.98
CA LEU A 239 19.40 -0.33 -8.76
C LEU A 239 18.90 -1.76 -8.96
N HIS A 240 19.72 -2.72 -8.53
CA HIS A 240 19.25 -4.07 -8.29
C HIS A 240 18.45 -4.12 -7.00
N TYR A 241 17.28 -4.77 -7.05
CA TYR A 241 16.44 -4.94 -5.87
C TYR A 241 16.96 -6.09 -5.02
N TYR A 242 16.85 -5.97 -3.70
CA TYR A 242 17.38 -6.97 -2.77
C TYR A 242 16.59 -8.30 -2.83
N PRO A 243 17.23 -9.45 -2.55
CA PRO A 243 16.65 -10.78 -2.79
C PRO A 243 15.33 -11.04 -2.06
N GLY A 244 15.21 -10.66 -0.78
CA GLY A 244 14.01 -10.87 0.02
C GLY A 244 12.78 -10.21 -0.57
N GLY A 245 12.95 -9.00 -1.12
CA GLY A 245 11.89 -8.27 -1.79
C GLY A 245 11.48 -8.90 -3.12
N LEU A 246 12.44 -9.34 -3.94
CA LEU A 246 12.13 -10.08 -5.17
C LEU A 246 11.37 -11.37 -4.87
N ARG A 247 11.76 -12.10 -3.82
CA ARG A 247 11.06 -13.31 -3.35
C ARG A 247 9.61 -13.00 -2.98
N ARG A 248 9.36 -11.97 -2.18
CA ARG A 248 8.00 -11.55 -1.80
C ARG A 248 7.16 -11.14 -3.00
N TYR A 249 7.75 -10.42 -3.96
CA TYR A 249 7.08 -10.09 -5.22
C TYR A 249 6.67 -11.32 -6.02
N VAL A 250 7.60 -12.25 -6.26
CA VAL A 250 7.30 -13.47 -7.02
C VAL A 250 6.24 -14.30 -6.30
N ALA A 251 6.33 -14.43 -4.98
CA ALA A 251 5.36 -15.17 -4.17
C ALA A 251 3.96 -14.56 -4.20
N ALA A 252 3.84 -13.23 -4.29
CA ALA A 252 2.56 -12.54 -4.26
C ALA A 252 1.88 -12.40 -5.62
N VAL A 253 2.63 -12.02 -6.66
CA VAL A 253 2.05 -11.68 -7.98
C VAL A 253 2.48 -12.63 -9.10
N GLY A 254 3.37 -13.59 -8.80
CA GLY A 254 3.96 -14.49 -9.78
C GLY A 254 5.11 -13.85 -10.58
N LEU A 255 5.98 -14.70 -11.12
CA LEU A 255 7.22 -14.28 -11.81
C LEU A 255 6.97 -13.32 -12.98
N ALA A 256 5.95 -13.60 -13.81
CA ALA A 256 5.66 -12.78 -14.99
C ALA A 256 5.25 -11.35 -14.61
N GLN A 257 4.41 -11.18 -13.60
CA GLN A 257 4.00 -9.86 -13.13
C GLN A 257 5.12 -9.16 -12.37
N ALA A 258 5.92 -9.89 -11.59
CA ALA A 258 7.10 -9.34 -10.94
C ALA A 258 8.07 -8.75 -11.98
N LYS A 259 8.43 -9.53 -13.01
CA LYS A 259 9.25 -9.04 -14.14
C LYS A 259 8.63 -7.81 -14.80
N ARG A 260 7.33 -7.83 -15.09
CA ARG A 260 6.65 -6.67 -15.67
C ARG A 260 6.77 -5.43 -14.80
N VAL A 261 6.54 -5.54 -13.48
CA VAL A 261 6.61 -4.43 -12.54
C VAL A 261 8.02 -3.84 -12.49
N PHE A 262 9.04 -4.68 -12.34
CA PHE A 262 10.43 -4.22 -12.23
C PHE A 262 11.01 -3.70 -13.54
N LEU A 263 10.81 -4.42 -14.66
CA LEU A 263 11.41 -4.06 -15.94
C LEU A 263 10.77 -2.80 -16.57
N THR A 264 9.48 -2.56 -16.32
CA THR A 264 8.77 -1.40 -16.91
C THR A 264 8.75 -0.19 -15.98
N GLY A 265 8.86 -0.40 -14.67
CA GLY A 265 8.64 0.64 -13.65
C GLY A 265 7.27 1.33 -13.76
N GLN A 266 6.28 0.71 -14.42
CA GLN A 266 5.02 1.35 -14.74
C GLN A 266 4.17 1.63 -13.49
N THR A 267 3.30 2.64 -13.59
CA THR A 267 2.32 2.92 -12.55
C THR A 267 1.12 2.00 -12.69
N LEU A 268 0.87 1.15 -11.69
CA LEU A 268 -0.34 0.33 -11.62
C LEU A 268 -1.43 1.03 -10.79
N ARG A 269 -2.67 0.95 -11.26
CA ARG A 269 -3.87 1.43 -10.56
C ARG A 269 -4.42 0.34 -9.63
N ALA A 270 -5.23 0.73 -8.65
CA ALA A 270 -5.76 -0.18 -7.64
C ALA A 270 -6.48 -1.41 -8.19
N THR A 271 -7.26 -1.27 -9.26
CA THR A 271 -7.93 -2.40 -9.92
C THR A 271 -6.94 -3.42 -10.50
N GLU A 272 -5.86 -2.93 -11.11
CA GLU A 272 -4.80 -3.77 -11.65
C GLU A 272 -3.99 -4.44 -10.54
N MET A 273 -3.71 -3.71 -9.45
CA MET A 273 -3.07 -4.28 -8.27
C MET A 273 -3.88 -5.44 -7.67
N LEU A 274 -5.21 -5.30 -7.60
CA LEU A 274 -6.10 -6.39 -7.19
C LEU A 274 -6.04 -7.56 -8.18
N ARG A 275 -6.12 -7.29 -9.48
CA ARG A 275 -6.11 -8.31 -10.54
C ARG A 275 -4.85 -9.17 -10.52
N ILE A 276 -3.69 -8.58 -10.26
CA ILE A 276 -2.40 -9.32 -10.23
C ILE A 276 -2.10 -9.97 -8.88
N GLY A 277 -2.99 -9.86 -7.89
CA GLY A 277 -2.78 -10.43 -6.55
C GLY A 277 -1.93 -9.58 -5.60
N PHE A 278 -1.57 -8.35 -5.99
CA PHE A 278 -0.87 -7.44 -5.09
C PHE A 278 -1.80 -6.99 -3.97
N LEU A 279 -3.03 -6.54 -4.27
CA LEU A 279 -4.04 -6.29 -3.22
C LEU A 279 -4.82 -7.57 -2.93
N THR A 280 -5.16 -7.78 -1.65
CA THR A 280 -6.12 -8.82 -1.24
C THR A 280 -7.54 -8.30 -1.23
N GLU A 281 -7.73 -7.00 -0.99
CA GLU A 281 -9.04 -6.34 -1.04
C GLU A 281 -8.90 -4.91 -1.57
N LEU A 282 -9.91 -4.46 -2.33
CA LEU A 282 -10.04 -3.08 -2.79
C LEU A 282 -11.36 -2.51 -2.26
N VAL A 283 -11.29 -1.39 -1.54
CA VAL A 283 -12.45 -0.76 -0.91
C VAL A 283 -12.64 0.69 -1.36
N ALA A 284 -13.86 1.19 -1.27
CA ALA A 284 -14.11 2.62 -1.41
C ALA A 284 -13.48 3.40 -0.23
N ARG A 285 -12.96 4.60 -0.47
CA ARG A 285 -12.37 5.45 0.59
C ARG A 285 -13.30 5.66 1.78
N ARG A 286 -14.57 6.01 1.51
CA ARG A 286 -15.58 6.18 2.56
C ARG A 286 -15.67 4.95 3.46
N ARG A 287 -15.61 3.75 2.87
CA ARG A 287 -15.68 2.48 3.61
C ARG A 287 -14.48 2.32 4.53
N LEU A 288 -13.29 2.71 4.09
CA LEU A 288 -12.10 2.71 4.94
C LEU A 288 -12.33 3.59 6.18
N GLU A 289 -12.77 4.83 5.97
CA GLU A 289 -12.97 5.85 7.01
C GLU A 289 -14.11 5.48 7.98
N THR A 290 -15.18 4.84 7.50
CA THR A 290 -16.36 4.53 8.32
C THR A 290 -16.33 3.14 8.96
N GLU A 291 -15.68 2.15 8.34
CA GLU A 291 -15.70 0.77 8.81
C GLU A 291 -14.38 0.29 9.37
N TYR A 292 -13.24 0.67 8.76
CA TYR A 292 -11.93 0.13 9.12
C TYR A 292 -11.23 1.00 10.16
N GLU A 293 -11.07 2.30 9.90
CA GLU A 293 -10.35 3.23 10.79
C GLU A 293 -10.90 3.27 12.23
N PRO A 294 -12.23 3.31 12.47
CA PRO A 294 -12.75 3.33 13.83
C PRO A 294 -12.43 2.05 14.61
N ARG A 295 -12.30 0.90 13.92
CA ARG A 295 -12.01 -0.40 14.54
C ARG A 295 -10.55 -0.53 14.99
N TRP A 296 -9.66 0.32 14.49
CA TRP A 296 -8.26 0.36 14.93
C TRP A 296 -8.04 1.29 16.13
N GLY A 297 -9.00 2.17 16.43
CA GLY A 297 -8.84 3.28 17.38
C GLY A 297 -9.69 3.21 18.65
N GLN A 298 -10.58 2.22 18.79
CA GLN A 298 -11.43 2.12 19.99
C GLN A 298 -11.03 0.92 20.87
N PRO A 299 -10.85 1.13 22.20
CA PRO A 299 -10.90 0.02 23.15
C PRO A 299 -12.27 -0.62 22.97
N SER A 300 -12.30 -1.91 22.65
CA SER A 300 -13.53 -2.65 22.38
C SER A 300 -14.54 -2.46 23.51
N LEU A 301 -15.54 -1.60 23.32
CA LEU A 301 -16.80 -1.69 24.03
C LEU A 301 -17.49 -2.95 23.50
N GLY A 302 -17.86 -3.84 24.41
CA GLY A 302 -18.28 -5.22 24.14
C GLY A 302 -19.18 -5.35 22.91
N GLY A 303 -18.65 -5.99 21.87
CA GLY A 303 -19.37 -6.25 20.63
C GLY A 303 -18.47 -7.08 19.71
N GLY A 304 -18.63 -8.39 19.76
CA GLY A 304 -17.67 -9.37 19.25
C GLY A 304 -17.37 -9.25 17.75
N LEU A 305 -16.07 -9.31 17.44
CA LEU A 305 -15.58 -9.75 16.12
C LEU A 305 -14.20 -10.43 16.17
N LEU A 306 -13.53 -10.49 17.33
CA LEU A 306 -12.17 -11.08 17.48
C LEU A 306 -12.02 -11.92 18.76
N ARG A 307 -13.10 -12.58 19.23
CA ARG A 307 -12.98 -13.71 20.17
C ARG A 307 -12.87 -15.02 19.40
#